data_AF-A0A841LIT7-F1
#
_entry.id   AF-A0A841LIT7-F1
#
_cell.length_a   1.000
_cell.length_b   1.000
_cell.length_c   1.000
_cell.angle_alpha   90.00
_cell.angle_beta   90.00
_cell.angle_gamma   90.00
#
_symmetry.space_group_name_H-M   'P 1'
#
loop_
_entity.id
_entity.type
_entity.pdbx_description
1 polymer ?
#
loop_
_entity_poly.entity_id
_entity_poly.type
_entity_poly.pdbx_seq_one_letter_code
_entity_poly.pdbx_strand_id
1 'polypeptide(L)'
;MQQRLKSRFIFAVKPQEAVMRKMFLSTMIVAVVASSIATAADAALVFIGSWRVDQGPSWIGTPPAYTGQQTAAFLFGGMASDYSISTIGNDPGSIDNLAWVSVVGAFSFPDCAEFPCGRKVSESAVTSSGGLYLNVGDESAFVDDWAVGPNFTNYAFRNAIPEPASWAMLIAGLGLTGAVMRRRRRLALAAWDHRGGILSGTDTATPGVTSPRQM
;
A
#
# COMPACT_ATOMS: atom_id res chain seq x y z
N MET A 1 15.03 -45.69 73.07
CA MET A 1 14.77 -46.09 71.66
C MET A 1 14.16 -44.86 70.96
N GLN A 2 15.01 -43.99 70.39
CA GLN A 2 15.16 -43.74 68.94
C GLN A 2 13.94 -42.99 68.32
N GLN A 3 14.01 -41.65 68.27
CA GLN A 3 14.33 -40.81 67.08
C GLN A 3 13.33 -40.91 65.91
N ARG A 4 12.79 -39.76 65.47
CA ARG A 4 12.99 -39.23 64.10
C ARG A 4 12.31 -37.86 63.92
N LEU A 5 13.11 -36.81 64.05
CA LEU A 5 12.83 -35.46 63.57
C LEU A 5 12.97 -35.44 62.04
N LYS A 6 11.88 -35.12 61.31
CA LYS A 6 11.93 -34.83 59.87
C LYS A 6 12.16 -33.34 59.66
N SER A 7 13.41 -32.97 59.39
CA SER A 7 13.81 -31.65 58.91
C SER A 7 13.24 -31.40 57.51
N ARG A 8 12.40 -30.36 57.37
CA ARG A 8 12.01 -29.80 56.07
C ARG A 8 12.96 -28.66 55.73
N PHE A 9 13.91 -28.90 54.84
CA PHE A 9 14.70 -27.85 54.22
C PHE A 9 13.84 -27.13 53.18
N ILE A 10 13.35 -25.93 53.53
CA ILE A 10 12.75 -25.00 52.57
C ILE A 10 13.90 -24.17 52.01
N PHE A 11 14.24 -24.42 50.74
CA PHE A 11 15.23 -23.65 50.00
C PHE A 11 14.65 -22.27 49.69
N ALA A 12 15.03 -21.27 50.48
CA ALA A 12 14.66 -19.87 50.24
C ALA A 12 15.44 -19.33 49.03
N VAL A 13 14.77 -19.26 47.88
CA VAL A 13 15.32 -18.59 46.69
C VAL A 13 15.53 -17.11 47.01
N LYS A 14 16.75 -16.62 46.84
CA LYS A 14 17.11 -15.21 47.13
C LYS A 14 16.26 -14.26 46.26
N PRO A 15 15.63 -13.22 46.83
CA PRO A 15 14.68 -12.34 46.12
C PRO A 15 15.30 -11.56 44.94
N GLN A 16 16.63 -11.43 44.92
CA GLN A 16 17.40 -10.71 43.89
C GLN A 16 17.41 -11.44 42.53
N GLU A 17 17.31 -12.77 42.50
CA GLU A 17 17.30 -13.53 41.23
C GLU A 17 15.93 -13.57 40.54
N ALA A 18 14.85 -13.43 41.33
CA ALA A 18 13.49 -13.44 40.82
C ALA A 18 13.15 -12.16 40.02
N VAL A 19 13.71 -11.01 40.42
CA VAL A 19 13.48 -9.72 39.76
C VAL A 19 14.22 -9.65 38.43
N MET A 20 15.48 -10.11 38.38
CA MET A 20 16.29 -10.11 37.18
C MET A 20 15.74 -11.05 36.10
N ARG A 21 15.27 -12.26 36.47
CA ARG A 21 14.58 -13.17 35.55
C ARG A 21 13.30 -12.59 34.98
N LYS A 22 12.49 -11.91 35.80
CA LYS A 22 11.27 -11.23 35.33
C LYS A 22 11.57 -10.08 34.36
N MET A 23 12.64 -9.34 34.61
CA MET A 23 13.09 -8.25 33.72
C MET A 23 13.56 -8.79 32.37
N PHE A 24 14.42 -9.81 32.34
CA PHE A 24 14.92 -10.39 31.08
C PHE A 24 13.81 -11.07 30.26
N LEU A 25 12.90 -11.79 30.91
CA LEU A 25 11.77 -12.44 30.22
C LEU A 25 10.79 -11.39 29.65
N SER A 26 10.55 -10.29 30.36
CA SER A 26 9.64 -9.24 29.93
C SER A 26 10.20 -8.42 28.76
N THR A 27 11.51 -8.16 28.71
CA THR A 27 12.14 -7.51 27.55
C THR A 27 12.23 -8.40 26.31
N MET A 28 12.42 -9.72 26.45
CA MET A 28 12.43 -10.62 25.28
C MET A 28 11.04 -10.79 24.66
N ILE A 29 9.97 -10.81 25.47
CA ILE A 29 8.60 -10.91 24.95
C ILE A 29 8.21 -9.67 24.12
N VAL A 30 8.66 -8.48 24.51
CA VAL A 30 8.38 -7.24 23.76
C VAL A 30 9.14 -7.20 22.42
N ALA A 31 10.35 -7.76 22.34
CA ALA A 31 11.11 -7.83 21.09
C ALA A 31 10.56 -8.86 20.09
N VAL A 32 10.03 -9.99 20.59
CA VAL A 32 9.45 -11.06 19.74
C VAL A 32 8.09 -10.64 19.18
N VAL A 33 7.26 -9.91 19.94
CA VAL A 33 5.94 -9.44 19.45
C VAL A 33 6.07 -8.33 18.39
N ALA A 34 7.15 -7.53 18.42
CA ALA A 34 7.38 -6.47 17.44
C ALA A 34 7.82 -6.97 16.04
N SER A 35 8.17 -8.25 15.90
CA SER A 35 8.77 -8.80 14.67
C SER A 35 7.78 -9.56 13.78
N SER A 36 6.51 -9.69 14.18
CA SER A 36 5.58 -10.69 13.61
C SER A 36 4.49 -10.18 12.66
N ILE A 37 4.49 -8.90 12.29
CA ILE A 37 3.35 -8.30 11.54
C ILE A 37 3.80 -7.56 10.28
N ALA A 38 4.65 -8.18 9.48
CA ALA A 38 4.84 -7.77 8.08
C ALA A 38 4.17 -8.83 7.21
N THR A 39 2.84 -8.76 7.07
CA THR A 39 2.16 -9.49 6.00
C THR A 39 2.56 -8.83 4.69
N ALA A 40 3.28 -9.55 3.83
CA ALA A 40 3.51 -9.12 2.45
C ALA A 40 2.14 -8.87 1.80
N ALA A 41 1.94 -7.66 1.29
CA ALA A 41 0.74 -7.35 0.56
C ALA A 41 0.87 -7.94 -0.85
N ASP A 42 0.00 -8.90 -1.18
CA ASP A 42 -0.05 -9.50 -2.51
C ASP A 42 -0.62 -8.47 -3.49
N ALA A 43 0.05 -8.27 -4.62
CA ALA A 43 -0.35 -7.31 -5.63
C ALA A 43 -1.42 -7.94 -6.52
N ALA A 44 -2.69 -7.80 -6.12
CA ALA A 44 -3.81 -8.25 -6.94
C ALA A 44 -4.04 -7.28 -8.12
N LEU A 45 -4.31 -7.80 -9.31
CA LEU A 45 -4.79 -7.00 -10.43
C LEU A 45 -6.17 -6.42 -10.10
N VAL A 46 -6.32 -5.12 -10.31
CA VAL A 46 -7.58 -4.39 -10.10
C VAL A 46 -8.01 -3.75 -11.40
N PHE A 47 -9.32 -3.80 -11.65
CA PHE A 47 -9.94 -3.16 -12.80
C PHE A 47 -9.84 -1.64 -12.68
N ILE A 48 -9.27 -0.99 -13.70
CA ILE A 48 -9.05 0.45 -13.74
C ILE A 48 -10.12 1.16 -14.56
N GLY A 49 -10.51 0.55 -15.68
CA GLY A 49 -11.48 1.14 -16.60
C GLY A 49 -11.57 0.36 -17.90
N SER A 50 -12.45 0.80 -18.79
CA SER A 50 -12.61 0.23 -20.12
C SER A 50 -12.78 1.31 -21.17
N TRP A 51 -12.52 0.97 -22.42
CA TRP A 51 -12.75 1.83 -23.56
C TRP A 51 -13.19 1.00 -24.77
N ARG A 52 -13.92 1.61 -25.68
CA ARG A 52 -14.21 1.03 -26.99
C ARG A 52 -13.18 1.53 -27.99
N VAL A 53 -12.82 0.69 -28.96
CA VAL A 53 -11.87 1.09 -30.01
C VAL A 53 -12.32 2.38 -30.71
N ASP A 54 -13.62 2.49 -31.00
CA ASP A 54 -14.28 3.63 -31.66
C ASP A 54 -14.36 4.95 -30.86
N GLN A 55 -13.81 5.00 -29.64
CA GLN A 55 -13.70 6.24 -28.86
C GLN A 55 -12.44 7.04 -29.18
N GLY A 56 -11.59 6.51 -30.07
CA GLY A 56 -10.37 7.17 -30.52
C GLY A 56 -10.60 8.27 -31.56
N PRO A 57 -9.52 8.91 -32.02
CA PRO A 57 -9.59 9.87 -33.12
C PRO A 57 -10.06 9.20 -34.43
N SER A 58 -10.67 9.98 -35.32
CA SER A 58 -11.07 9.49 -36.65
C SER A 58 -9.87 9.06 -37.50
N TRP A 59 -10.00 7.93 -38.20
CA TRP A 59 -8.98 7.39 -39.10
C TRP A 59 -8.50 8.36 -40.20
N ILE A 60 -9.36 9.29 -40.63
CA ILE A 60 -9.03 10.28 -41.68
C ILE A 60 -7.83 11.15 -41.29
N GLY A 61 -7.62 11.37 -39.99
CA GLY A 61 -6.52 12.17 -39.46
C GLY A 61 -5.18 11.43 -39.35
N THR A 62 -5.09 10.19 -39.83
CA THR A 62 -3.90 9.31 -39.69
C THR A 62 -3.39 9.27 -38.25
N PRO A 63 -4.24 8.85 -37.29
CA PRO A 63 -3.88 8.90 -35.88
C PRO A 63 -2.74 7.92 -35.56
N PRO A 64 -2.10 8.06 -34.38
CA PRO A 64 -1.14 7.08 -33.92
C PRO A 64 -1.75 5.67 -33.81
N ALA A 65 -0.94 4.67 -34.14
CA ALA A 65 -1.26 3.27 -33.91
C ALA A 65 -0.89 2.90 -32.47
N TYR A 66 -1.89 2.60 -31.64
CA TYR A 66 -1.69 2.25 -30.24
C TYR A 66 -1.89 0.76 -29.98
N THR A 67 -1.01 0.18 -29.17
CA THR A 67 -1.30 -1.11 -28.51
C THR A 67 -2.39 -0.94 -27.45
N GLY A 68 -3.00 -2.02 -26.99
CA GLY A 68 -3.99 -1.96 -25.90
C GLY A 68 -3.41 -1.35 -24.62
N GLN A 69 -2.19 -1.74 -24.26
CA GLN A 69 -1.45 -1.21 -23.11
C GLN A 69 -1.13 0.28 -23.24
N GLN A 70 -0.71 0.72 -24.43
CA GLN A 70 -0.43 2.15 -24.69
C GLN A 70 -1.71 2.98 -24.58
N THR A 71 -2.83 2.50 -25.11
CA THR A 71 -4.13 3.16 -24.95
C THR A 71 -4.53 3.27 -23.49
N ALA A 72 -4.39 2.19 -22.70
CA ALA A 72 -4.71 2.22 -21.28
C ALA A 72 -3.86 3.26 -20.52
N ALA A 73 -2.55 3.33 -20.82
CA ALA A 73 -1.68 4.35 -20.22
C ALA A 73 -2.05 5.77 -20.67
N PHE A 74 -2.45 5.96 -21.94
CA PHE A 74 -2.92 7.24 -22.44
C PHE A 74 -4.21 7.70 -21.73
N LEU A 75 -5.17 6.80 -21.51
CA LEU A 75 -6.48 7.13 -20.92
C LEU A 75 -6.45 7.22 -19.39
N PHE A 76 -5.68 6.37 -18.73
CA PHE A 76 -5.72 6.18 -17.28
C PHE A 76 -4.39 6.54 -16.57
N GLY A 77 -3.38 6.99 -17.32
CA GLY A 77 -2.07 7.44 -16.82
C GLY A 77 -1.07 6.31 -16.53
N GLY A 78 0.15 6.66 -16.12
CA GLY A 78 1.23 5.69 -15.85
C GLY A 78 1.92 5.14 -17.11
N MET A 79 2.53 3.95 -17.02
CA MET A 79 3.25 3.34 -18.15
C MET A 79 2.43 2.22 -18.80
N ALA A 80 2.65 1.98 -20.09
CA ALA A 80 1.97 0.91 -20.83
C ALA A 80 2.20 -0.47 -20.20
N SER A 81 3.43 -0.75 -19.74
CA SER A 81 3.81 -1.99 -19.08
C SER A 81 3.11 -2.24 -17.73
N ASP A 82 2.46 -1.23 -17.16
CA ASP A 82 1.75 -1.37 -15.88
C ASP A 82 0.36 -2.02 -16.07
N TYR A 83 -0.09 -2.18 -17.31
CA TYR A 83 -1.44 -2.63 -17.63
C TYR A 83 -1.45 -4.05 -18.18
N SER A 84 -2.47 -4.80 -17.80
CA SER A 84 -2.95 -5.98 -18.52
C SER A 84 -4.35 -5.69 -19.06
N ILE A 85 -4.61 -6.11 -20.28
CA ILE A 85 -5.81 -5.82 -21.05
C ILE A 85 -6.59 -7.12 -21.23
N SER A 86 -7.90 -7.04 -21.08
CA SER A 86 -8.83 -8.11 -21.43
C SER A 86 -9.77 -7.66 -22.52
N THR A 87 -10.18 -8.60 -23.37
CA THR A 87 -11.30 -8.42 -24.32
C THR A 87 -12.59 -9.13 -23.89
N ILE A 88 -12.57 -9.81 -22.76
CA ILE A 88 -13.66 -10.69 -22.30
C ILE A 88 -14.55 -9.98 -21.26
N GLY A 89 -13.96 -9.17 -20.38
CA GLY A 89 -14.71 -8.49 -19.33
C GLY A 89 -13.82 -7.81 -18.27
N ASN A 90 -14.47 -7.37 -17.20
CA ASN A 90 -13.85 -6.63 -16.09
C ASN A 90 -13.48 -7.52 -14.88
N ASP A 91 -13.53 -8.84 -15.02
CA ASP A 91 -13.13 -9.79 -13.97
C ASP A 91 -11.61 -10.05 -14.04
N PRO A 92 -10.83 -9.71 -12.99
CA PRO A 92 -9.38 -9.94 -12.96
C PRO A 92 -8.98 -11.42 -13.10
N GLY A 93 -9.89 -12.37 -12.80
CA GLY A 93 -9.63 -13.80 -12.95
C GLY A 93 -9.67 -14.33 -14.39
N SER A 94 -10.09 -13.50 -15.36
CA SER A 94 -10.34 -13.93 -16.75
C SER A 94 -9.63 -13.07 -17.81
N ILE A 95 -8.51 -12.45 -17.44
CA ILE A 95 -7.72 -11.61 -18.35
C ILE A 95 -7.08 -12.47 -19.44
N ASP A 96 -7.36 -12.15 -20.71
CA ASP A 96 -6.82 -12.89 -21.87
C ASP A 96 -5.55 -12.27 -22.48
N ASN A 97 -5.10 -11.11 -21.98
CA ASN A 97 -3.93 -10.36 -22.47
C ASN A 97 -4.00 -10.03 -23.97
N LEU A 98 -5.23 -9.83 -24.45
CA LEU A 98 -5.53 -9.43 -25.81
C LEU A 98 -6.14 -8.03 -25.82
N ALA A 99 -6.07 -7.37 -26.96
CA ALA A 99 -6.78 -6.13 -27.23
C ALA A 99 -7.56 -6.25 -28.54
N TRP A 100 -8.77 -5.71 -28.54
CA TRP A 100 -9.48 -5.35 -29.77
C TRP A 100 -8.79 -4.17 -30.43
N VAL A 101 -8.60 -4.29 -31.74
CA VAL A 101 -8.07 -3.24 -32.62
C VAL A 101 -8.95 -3.08 -33.84
N SER A 102 -8.96 -1.88 -34.42
CA SER A 102 -9.40 -1.67 -35.79
C SER A 102 -8.23 -1.87 -36.75
N VAL A 103 -8.52 -2.14 -38.02
CA VAL A 103 -7.52 -2.44 -39.06
C VAL A 103 -7.78 -1.55 -40.27
N VAL A 104 -6.76 -0.83 -40.74
CA VAL A 104 -6.87 -0.01 -41.95
C VAL A 104 -7.20 -0.94 -43.13
N GLY A 105 -8.26 -0.60 -43.86
CA GLY A 105 -8.69 -1.38 -45.03
C GLY A 105 -9.22 -2.77 -44.66
N ALA A 106 -9.88 -2.89 -43.50
CA ALA A 106 -10.44 -4.13 -42.95
C ALA A 106 -11.12 -5.05 -43.99
N PHE A 107 -11.87 -4.49 -44.95
CA PHE A 107 -12.49 -5.24 -46.06
C PHE A 107 -11.55 -6.15 -46.87
N SER A 108 -10.23 -5.93 -46.79
CA SER A 108 -9.21 -6.76 -47.45
C SER A 108 -8.83 -8.03 -46.66
N PHE A 109 -9.35 -8.19 -45.44
CA PHE A 109 -8.99 -9.26 -44.51
C PHE A 109 -10.17 -10.20 -44.24
N PRO A 110 -10.01 -11.53 -44.44
CA PRO A 110 -11.10 -12.49 -44.23
C PRO A 110 -11.66 -12.53 -42.81
N ASP A 111 -10.85 -12.22 -41.80
CA ASP A 111 -11.22 -12.17 -40.38
C ASP A 111 -11.88 -10.86 -39.95
N CYS A 112 -11.99 -9.87 -40.86
CA CYS A 112 -12.61 -8.57 -40.63
C CYS A 112 -13.30 -8.06 -41.92
N ALA A 113 -14.10 -8.91 -42.57
CA ALA A 113 -14.66 -8.59 -43.90
C ALA A 113 -15.99 -7.80 -43.88
N GLU A 114 -16.71 -7.78 -42.75
CA GLU A 114 -18.02 -7.15 -42.62
C GLU A 114 -18.03 -6.05 -41.56
N PHE A 115 -18.64 -4.90 -41.87
CA PHE A 115 -18.75 -3.81 -40.90
C PHE A 115 -19.94 -4.01 -39.94
N PRO A 116 -19.77 -3.79 -38.62
CA PRO A 116 -18.52 -3.46 -37.95
C PRO A 116 -17.68 -4.71 -37.63
N CYS A 117 -16.35 -4.57 -37.71
CA CYS A 117 -15.43 -5.63 -37.32
C CYS A 117 -14.19 -5.07 -36.62
N GLY A 118 -13.59 -5.92 -35.80
CA GLY A 118 -12.31 -5.66 -35.15
C GLY A 118 -11.57 -6.98 -35.02
N ARG A 119 -10.27 -6.89 -34.77
CA ARG A 119 -9.40 -8.05 -34.60
C ARG A 119 -8.90 -8.10 -33.16
N LYS A 120 -8.70 -9.30 -32.63
CA LYS A 120 -7.96 -9.49 -31.37
C LYS A 120 -6.48 -9.70 -31.68
N VAL A 121 -5.64 -8.90 -31.06
CA VAL A 121 -4.18 -9.01 -31.10
C VAL A 121 -3.63 -9.01 -29.68
N SER A 122 -2.33 -9.31 -29.52
CA SER A 122 -1.70 -9.19 -28.19
C SER A 122 -1.81 -7.75 -27.68
N GLU A 123 -2.10 -7.58 -26.39
CA GLU A 123 -2.22 -6.26 -25.72
C GLU A 123 -1.01 -5.34 -25.88
N SER A 124 0.16 -5.92 -26.15
CA SER A 124 1.46 -5.25 -26.22
C SER A 124 1.97 -5.05 -27.66
N ALA A 125 1.23 -5.56 -28.65
CA ALA A 125 1.63 -5.54 -30.05
C ALA A 125 0.64 -4.72 -30.89
N VAL A 126 1.18 -4.07 -31.91
CA VAL A 126 0.40 -3.38 -32.94
C VAL A 126 1.18 -3.43 -34.25
N THR A 127 0.52 -3.76 -35.35
CA THR A 127 1.08 -3.60 -36.70
C THR A 127 0.94 -2.13 -37.09
N SER A 128 2.01 -1.45 -37.45
CA SER A 128 1.93 -0.04 -37.82
C SER A 128 3.01 0.39 -38.80
N SER A 129 2.71 1.42 -39.57
CA SER A 129 3.63 2.02 -40.52
C SER A 129 4.21 3.30 -39.93
N GLY A 130 5.39 3.17 -39.30
CA GLY A 130 6.05 4.30 -38.63
C GLY A 130 5.33 4.76 -37.36
N GLY A 131 4.56 3.88 -36.71
CA GLY A 131 3.77 4.21 -35.51
C GLY A 131 2.44 4.89 -35.79
N LEU A 132 2.00 4.91 -37.06
CA LEU A 132 0.74 5.51 -37.50
C LEU A 132 -0.25 4.45 -37.97
N TYR A 133 -1.53 4.79 -37.90
CA TYR A 133 -2.65 4.07 -38.52
C TYR A 133 -2.87 4.63 -39.92
N LEU A 134 -2.11 4.14 -40.91
CA LEU A 134 -2.00 4.78 -42.22
C LEU A 134 -2.19 3.80 -43.40
N ASN A 135 -1.44 2.70 -43.42
CA ASN A 135 -1.43 1.75 -44.53
C ASN A 135 -2.31 0.55 -44.24
N VAL A 136 -2.80 -0.10 -45.30
CA VAL A 136 -3.62 -1.31 -45.18
C VAL A 136 -2.93 -2.37 -44.31
N GLY A 137 -3.64 -2.84 -43.30
CA GLY A 137 -3.11 -3.78 -42.30
C GLY A 137 -2.51 -3.13 -41.05
N ASP A 138 -2.35 -1.81 -41.01
CA ASP A 138 -2.04 -1.11 -39.76
C ASP A 138 -3.23 -1.26 -38.79
N GLU A 139 -2.90 -1.37 -37.51
CA GLU A 139 -3.82 -1.68 -36.42
C GLU A 139 -3.80 -0.55 -35.39
N SER A 140 -4.90 -0.34 -34.67
CA SER A 140 -4.89 0.52 -33.48
C SER A 140 -6.00 0.13 -32.51
N ALA A 141 -5.66 0.11 -31.22
CA ALA A 141 -6.62 -0.15 -30.14
C ALA A 141 -7.45 1.10 -29.78
N PHE A 142 -7.20 2.25 -30.43
CA PHE A 142 -7.88 3.52 -30.15
C PHE A 142 -8.01 4.38 -31.41
N VAL A 143 -9.02 4.09 -32.21
CA VAL A 143 -9.32 4.78 -33.47
C VAL A 143 -10.80 4.60 -33.82
N ASP A 144 -11.45 5.67 -34.26
CA ASP A 144 -12.80 5.61 -34.83
C ASP A 144 -12.71 5.21 -36.32
N ASP A 145 -12.95 3.92 -36.59
CA ASP A 145 -12.91 3.29 -37.92
C ASP A 145 -13.85 2.07 -38.02
N TRP A 146 -13.39 0.85 -38.34
CA TRP A 146 -14.26 -0.32 -38.55
C TRP A 146 -14.74 -1.00 -37.27
N ALA A 147 -13.99 -0.87 -36.17
CA ALA A 147 -14.26 -1.56 -34.91
C ALA A 147 -15.24 -0.75 -34.05
N VAL A 148 -16.49 -0.65 -34.52
CA VAL A 148 -17.53 0.21 -33.94
C VAL A 148 -18.48 -0.56 -33.02
N GLY A 149 -18.76 0.03 -31.86
CA GLY A 149 -19.76 -0.45 -30.91
C GLY A 149 -19.20 -1.25 -29.74
N PRO A 150 -20.09 -1.70 -28.83
CA PRO A 150 -19.71 -2.25 -27.53
C PRO A 150 -19.00 -3.60 -27.60
N ASN A 151 -19.08 -4.31 -28.73
CA ASN A 151 -18.41 -5.60 -28.90
C ASN A 151 -16.88 -5.48 -28.97
N PHE A 152 -16.36 -4.28 -29.29
CA PHE A 152 -14.93 -3.98 -29.40
C PHE A 152 -14.45 -3.18 -28.19
N THR A 153 -14.80 -3.67 -26.99
CA THR A 153 -14.43 -3.06 -25.71
C THR A 153 -13.20 -3.74 -25.13
N ASN A 154 -12.21 -2.94 -24.76
CA ASN A 154 -11.03 -3.36 -24.02
C ASN A 154 -11.19 -2.98 -22.54
N TYR A 155 -10.71 -3.85 -21.65
CA TYR A 155 -10.77 -3.67 -20.19
C TYR A 155 -9.35 -3.62 -19.64
N ALA A 156 -8.99 -2.51 -18.98
CA ALA A 156 -7.67 -2.32 -18.38
C ALA A 156 -7.66 -2.76 -16.91
N PHE A 157 -6.62 -3.51 -16.57
CA PHE A 157 -6.27 -3.91 -15.23
C PHE A 157 -4.86 -3.45 -14.93
N ARG A 158 -4.58 -3.14 -13.66
CA ARG A 158 -3.25 -2.81 -13.18
C ARG A 158 -3.08 -3.43 -11.80
N ASN A 159 -1.85 -3.76 -11.44
CA ASN A 159 -1.53 -4.18 -10.08
C ASN A 159 -1.97 -3.10 -9.10
N ALA A 160 -2.90 -3.43 -8.20
CA ALA A 160 -3.12 -2.57 -7.06
C ALA A 160 -1.82 -2.58 -6.26
N ILE A 161 -1.07 -1.50 -6.35
CA ILE A 161 -0.01 -1.21 -5.40
C ILE A 161 -0.73 -1.15 -4.05
N PRO A 162 -0.44 -2.07 -3.11
CA PRO A 162 -1.15 -2.06 -1.85
C PRO A 162 -0.81 -0.76 -1.12
N GLU A 163 -1.73 0.19 -1.15
CA GLU A 163 -1.73 1.33 -0.25
C GLU A 163 -2.52 1.01 1.03
N PRO A 164 -2.01 0.12 1.90
CA PRO A 164 -2.28 0.24 3.33
C PRO A 164 -1.04 0.25 4.23
N ALA A 165 0.16 -0.11 3.73
CA ALA A 165 1.36 -0.14 4.58
C ALA A 165 1.98 1.24 4.80
N SER A 166 1.90 2.17 3.85
CA SER A 166 2.58 3.48 3.96
C SER A 166 2.08 4.28 5.16
N TRP A 167 0.76 4.32 5.37
CA TRP A 167 0.13 4.98 6.50
C TRP A 167 0.39 4.24 7.81
N ALA A 168 0.28 2.90 7.80
CA ALA A 168 0.57 2.08 8.97
C ALA A 168 2.03 2.22 9.41
N MET A 169 2.98 2.28 8.48
CA MET A 169 4.41 2.49 8.73
C MET A 169 4.69 3.92 9.21
N LEU A 170 4.01 4.92 8.66
CA LEU A 170 4.12 6.30 9.14
C LEU A 170 3.60 6.44 10.57
N ILE A 171 2.42 5.88 10.86
CA ILE A 171 1.82 5.87 12.20
C ILE A 171 2.70 5.06 13.18
N ALA A 172 3.19 3.90 12.78
CA ALA A 172 4.09 3.08 13.59
C ALA A 172 5.40 3.81 13.88
N GLY A 173 6.02 4.43 12.87
CA GLY A 173 7.24 5.22 13.01
C GLY A 173 7.07 6.42 13.95
N LEU A 174 5.98 7.17 13.80
CA LEU A 174 5.64 8.30 14.68
C LEU A 174 5.31 7.83 16.10
N GLY A 175 4.54 6.76 16.24
CA GLY A 175 4.16 6.15 17.51
C GLY A 175 5.37 5.67 18.31
N LEU A 176 6.30 4.96 17.66
CA LEU A 176 7.56 4.50 18.26
C LEU A 176 8.43 5.67 18.68
N THR A 177 8.60 6.68 17.82
CA THR A 177 9.37 7.88 18.14
C THR A 177 8.80 8.61 19.37
N GLY A 178 7.48 8.78 19.42
CA GLY A 178 6.78 9.36 20.57
C GLY A 178 6.96 8.55 21.86
N ALA A 179 6.89 7.21 21.78
CA ALA A 179 7.11 6.33 22.92
C ALA A 179 8.53 6.43 23.50
N VAL A 180 9.55 6.49 22.63
CA VAL A 180 10.95 6.68 23.02
C VAL A 180 11.15 8.03 23.72
N MET A 181 10.58 9.11 23.19
CA MET A 181 10.67 10.44 23.81
C MET A 181 10.00 10.48 25.20
N ARG A 182 8.85 9.83 25.38
CA ARG A 182 8.19 9.73 26.70
C ARG A 182 9.03 8.96 27.73
N ARG A 183 9.72 7.89 27.31
CA ARG A 183 10.61 7.13 28.20
C ARG A 183 11.78 7.97 28.71
N ARG A 184 12.39 8.79 27.84
CA ARG A 184 13.51 9.68 28.22
C ARG A 184 13.09 10.73 29.26
N ARG A 185 11.88 11.31 29.15
CA ARG A 185 11.36 12.27 30.14
C ARG A 185 11.21 11.67 31.53
N ARG A 186 10.71 10.43 31.63
CA ARG A 186 10.52 9.76 32.93
C ARG A 186 11.84 9.46 33.64
N LEU A 187 12.86 9.04 32.89
CA LEU A 187 14.20 8.78 33.44
C LEU A 187 14.88 10.08 33.89
N ALA A 188 14.69 11.19 33.17
CA ALA A 188 15.21 12.50 33.57
C ALA A 188 14.58 13.00 34.88
N LEU A 189 13.27 12.82 35.06
CA LEU A 189 12.56 13.19 36.29
C LEU A 189 12.97 12.31 37.49
N ALA A 190 13.09 10.99 37.28
CA ALA A 190 13.56 10.08 38.33
C ALA A 190 15.03 10.31 38.73
N ALA A 191 15.87 10.73 37.78
CA ALA A 191 17.26 11.11 38.05
C ALA A 191 17.39 12.46 38.78
N TRP A 192 16.35 13.30 38.73
CA TRP A 192 16.29 14.58 39.44
C TRP A 192 15.87 14.37 40.91
N ASP A 193 14.90 13.48 41.16
CA ASP A 193 14.39 13.17 42.50
C ASP A 193 15.48 12.57 43.42
N HIS A 194 16.38 11.75 42.88
CA HIS A 194 17.52 11.21 43.64
C HIS A 194 18.68 12.20 43.91
N ARG A 195 18.64 13.42 43.36
CA ARG A 195 19.69 14.44 43.55
C ARG A 195 19.22 15.73 44.22
N GLY A 196 17.94 15.86 44.56
CA GLY A 196 17.33 17.09 45.09
C GLY A 196 17.02 17.11 46.59
N GLY A 197 17.33 16.05 47.34
CA GLY A 197 17.01 15.95 48.76
C GLY A 197 18.04 16.58 49.71
N ILE A 198 18.47 17.83 49.49
CA ILE A 198 19.14 18.63 50.56
C ILE A 198 18.81 20.11 50.34
N LEU A 199 17.67 20.58 50.88
CA LEU A 199 17.62 21.79 51.69
C LEU A 199 16.51 21.64 52.73
N SER A 200 16.97 21.30 53.94
CA SER A 200 16.29 21.44 55.21
C SER A 200 15.88 22.91 55.41
N GLY A 201 14.70 23.12 56.00
CA GLY A 201 14.19 24.47 56.29
C GLY A 201 12.83 24.43 56.97
N THR A 202 12.74 23.69 58.07
CA THR A 202 11.70 23.93 59.08
C THR A 202 12.05 25.22 59.80
N ASP A 203 11.37 26.33 59.47
CA ASP A 203 11.28 27.48 60.37
C ASP A 203 9.82 27.90 60.51
N THR A 204 9.25 27.42 61.61
CA THR A 204 8.11 28.00 62.31
C THR A 204 8.41 29.45 62.68
N ALA A 205 7.70 30.39 62.09
CA ALA A 205 7.55 31.73 62.64
C ALA A 205 6.16 32.31 62.32
N THR A 206 5.25 32.14 63.28
CA THR A 206 4.08 32.99 63.47
C THR A 206 4.57 34.43 63.72
N PRO A 207 3.92 35.45 63.15
CA PRO A 207 3.35 36.45 64.04
C PRO A 207 1.95 36.89 63.58
N GLY A 208 1.03 36.92 64.53
CA GLY A 208 -0.21 37.66 64.35
C GLY A 208 0.06 39.16 64.39
N VAL A 209 -0.58 39.92 63.51
CA VAL A 209 -0.86 41.35 63.72
C VAL A 209 -2.27 41.65 63.18
N THR A 210 -3.00 42.31 64.05
CA THR A 210 -4.36 42.82 64.00
C THR A 210 -4.62 43.89 62.93
N SER A 211 -5.87 43.92 62.46
CA SER A 211 -6.61 44.96 61.69
C SER A 211 -6.32 46.41 62.14
N PRO A 212 -6.49 47.46 61.29
CA PRO A 212 -7.82 48.08 61.15
C PRO A 212 -8.17 48.79 59.81
N ARG A 213 -9.49 48.86 59.56
CA ARG A 213 -10.31 49.98 59.00
C ARG A 213 -10.05 50.63 57.60
N GLN A 214 -11.16 50.67 56.85
CA GLN A 214 -11.72 51.79 56.03
C GLN A 214 -10.91 52.17 54.77
N MET A 215 -11.49 52.38 53.60
CA MET A 215 -12.75 53.03 53.22
C MET A 215 -13.55 52.22 52.19
#